data_AF-A0A0G4LBX7-F1
#
_entry.id   AF-A0A0G4LBX7-F1
#
_cell.length_a   1.000
_cell.length_b   1.000
_cell.length_c   1.000
_cell.angle_alpha   90.00
_cell.angle_beta   90.00
_cell.angle_gamma   90.00
#
_symmetry.space_group_name_H-M   'P 1'
#
loop_
_entity.id
_entity.type
_entity.pdbx_description
1 polymer ?
#
loop_
_entity_poly.entity_id
_entity_poly.type
_entity_poly.pdbx_seq_one_letter_code
_entity_poly.pdbx_strand_id
1 'polypeptide(L)' 'MGSEQLNSVMETVGKADPALKDRIEKESDATFSSARLWDDGIIPPQDTRRYLGLGLRAAMTGRNEVKAGETKFGVFRM' A
#
# COMPACT_ATOMS: atom_id res chain seq x y z
N MET A 1 -8.33 11.21 -4.59
CA MET A 1 -8.92 12.50 -5.00
C MET A 1 -8.11 13.59 -4.31
N GLY A 2 -7.74 14.66 -5.01
CA GLY A 2 -6.93 15.74 -4.44
C GLY A 2 -7.70 16.58 -3.41
N SER A 3 -6.97 17.31 -2.56
CA SER A 3 -7.56 18.16 -1.50
C SER A 3 -8.53 19.20 -2.07
N GLU A 4 -8.16 19.86 -3.18
CA GLU A 4 -9.01 20.83 -3.89
C GLU A 4 -10.32 20.21 -4.39
N GLN A 5 -10.22 19.02 -4.97
CA GLN A 5 -11.37 18.30 -5.51
C GLN A 5 -12.33 17.92 -4.38
N LEU A 6 -11.81 17.37 -3.27
CA LEU A 6 -12.65 17.03 -2.13
C LEU A 6 -13.28 18.27 -1.50
N ASN A 7 -12.50 19.34 -1.33
CA ASN A 7 -12.98 20.58 -0.73
C ASN A 7 -14.12 21.21 -1.56
N SER A 8 -13.95 21.29 -2.89
CA SER A 8 -14.99 21.79 -3.80
C SER A 8 -16.29 20.98 -3.71
N VAL A 9 -16.18 19.65 -3.60
CA VAL A 9 -17.36 18.80 -3.41
C VAL A 9 -18.01 19.06 -2.05
N MET A 10 -17.21 19.19 -0.98
CA MET A 10 -17.72 19.43 0.37
C MET A 10 -18.40 20.80 0.52
N GLU A 11 -17.88 21.84 -0.15
CA GLU A 11 -18.54 23.15 -0.26
C GLU A 11 -19.87 23.04 -1.00
N THR A 12 -19.90 22.32 -2.12
CA THR A 12 -21.12 22.14 -2.93
C THR A 12 -22.24 21.44 -2.15
N VAL A 13 -21.92 20.49 -1.27
CA VAL A 13 -22.90 19.78 -0.44
C VAL A 13 -23.20 20.47 0.90
N GLY A 14 -22.71 21.70 1.11
CA GLY A 14 -22.97 22.50 2.30
C GLY A 14 -22.22 22.04 3.56
N LYS A 15 -21.13 21.29 3.42
CA LYS A 15 -20.27 20.80 4.51
C LYS A 15 -18.86 21.40 4.44
N ALA A 16 -18.78 22.70 4.24
CA ALA A 16 -17.50 23.41 4.18
C ALA A 16 -16.76 23.29 5.53
N ASP A 17 -15.50 22.87 5.46
CA ASP A 17 -14.58 22.81 6.59
C ASP A 17 -13.27 23.50 6.17
N PRO A 18 -12.94 24.67 6.73
CA PRO A 18 -11.77 25.44 6.30
C PRO A 18 -10.45 24.72 6.56
N ALA A 19 -10.42 23.72 7.45
CA ALA A 19 -9.23 22.90 7.73
C ALA A 19 -9.14 21.64 6.84
N LEU A 20 -10.17 21.35 6.04
CA LEU A 20 -10.25 20.11 5.27
C LEU A 20 -9.11 19.99 4.27
N LYS A 21 -8.81 21.07 3.53
CA LYS A 21 -7.76 21.06 2.52
C LYS A 21 -6.40 20.71 3.12
N ASP A 22 -6.00 21.42 4.17
CA ASP A 22 -4.72 21.20 4.86
C ASP A 22 -4.64 19.82 5.50
N ARG A 23 -5.75 19.33 6.06
CA ARG A 23 -5.82 17.95 6.57
C ARG A 23 -5.57 16.96 5.45
N ILE A 24 -6.26 17.08 4.32
CA ILE A 24 -6.13 16.11 3.22
C ILE A 24 -4.74 16.13 2.61
N GLU A 25 -4.10 17.30 2.47
CA GLU A 25 -2.71 17.39 2.03
C GLU A 25 -1.76 16.65 2.99
N LYS A 26 -1.92 16.86 4.29
CA LYS A 26 -1.12 16.16 5.31
C LYS A 26 -1.36 14.64 5.27
N GLU A 27 -2.60 14.20 5.09
CA GLU A 27 -2.95 12.78 5.01
C GLU A 27 -2.58 12.14 3.66
N SER A 28 -2.22 12.94 2.66
CA SER A 28 -1.73 12.48 1.36
C SER A 28 -0.22 12.23 1.34
N ASP A 29 0.50 12.58 2.40
CA ASP A 29 1.94 12.34 2.51
C ASP A 29 2.26 10.83 2.56
N ALA A 30 3.34 10.42 1.89
CA ALA A 30 3.77 9.03 1.86
C ALA A 30 4.03 8.44 3.26
N THR A 31 4.50 9.25 4.20
CA THR A 31 4.71 8.82 5.59
C THR A 31 3.39 8.52 6.30
N PHE A 32 2.32 9.24 5.96
CA PHE A 32 0.99 9.00 6.50
C PHE A 32 0.41 7.67 6.01
N SER A 33 0.58 7.34 4.72
CA SER A 33 0.14 6.07 4.14
C SER A 33 0.94 4.88 4.67
N SER A 34 2.26 5.02 4.75
CA SER A 34 3.16 3.95 5.19
C SER A 34 2.94 3.60 6.67
N ALA A 35 2.67 4.60 7.52
CA ALA A 35 2.28 4.38 8.92
C ALA A 35 0.97 3.59 9.09
N ARG A 36 0.18 3.43 8.02
CA ARG A 36 -1.10 2.70 7.98
C ARG A 36 -1.02 1.41 7.17
N LEU A 37 0.18 1.00 6.77
CA LEU A 37 0.43 -0.22 5.99
C LEU A 37 -0.30 -0.23 4.64
N TRP A 38 -0.49 0.93 4.02
CA TRP A 38 -1.01 0.99 2.64
C TRP A 38 0.05 0.57 1.61
N ASP A 39 1.31 0.62 2.02
CA ASP A 39 2.49 0.20 1.27
C ASP A 39 3.41 -0.66 2.17
N ASP A 40 4.39 -1.33 1.55
CA ASP A 40 5.41 -2.15 2.22
C ASP A 40 6.66 -1.34 2.61
N GLY A 41 6.65 -0.01 2.44
CA GLY A 41 7.73 0.90 2.80
C GLY A 41 8.08 1.94 1.74
N ILE A 42 8.61 3.08 2.20
CA ILE A 42 9.13 4.17 1.36
C ILE A 42 10.60 3.91 1.03
N ILE A 43 10.97 4.03 -0.25
CA ILE A 43 12.34 3.85 -0.73
C ILE A 43 12.87 5.10 -1.43
N PRO A 44 14.20 5.32 -1.45
CA PRO A 44 14.81 6.30 -2.35
C PRO A 44 14.45 5.97 -3.81
N PRO A 45 14.05 6.95 -4.63
CA PRO A 45 13.64 6.69 -6.02
C PRO A 45 14.72 5.97 -6.86
N GLN A 46 16.00 6.21 -6.57
CA GLN A 46 17.14 5.59 -7.26
C GLN A 46 17.23 4.07 -7.02
N ASP A 47 16.66 3.57 -5.91
CA ASP A 47 16.69 2.15 -5.55
C ASP A 47 15.56 1.34 -6.19
N THR A 48 14.66 1.98 -6.96
CA THR A 48 13.49 1.33 -7.58
C THR A 48 13.87 0.04 -8.35
N ARG A 49 14.93 0.08 -9.17
CA ARG A 49 15.38 -1.10 -9.95
C ARG A 49 15.82 -2.26 -9.06
N ARG A 50 16.47 -1.96 -7.94
CA ARG A 50 16.96 -2.95 -6.98
C ARG A 50 15.78 -3.67 -6.31
N TYR A 51 14.81 -2.92 -5.80
CA TYR A 51 13.64 -3.48 -5.14
C TYR A 51 12.74 -4.25 -6.10
N LEU A 52 12.55 -3.75 -7.33
CA LEU A 52 11.83 -4.48 -8.37
C LEU A 52 12.51 -5.82 -8.70
N GLY A 53 13.84 -5.83 -8.87
CA GLY A 53 14.60 -7.06 -9.10
C GLY A 53 14.53 -8.05 -7.94
N LEU A 54 14.55 -7.54 -6.70
CA LEU A 54 14.37 -8.37 -5.50
C LEU A 54 12.97 -8.99 -5.45
N GLY A 55 11.91 -8.20 -5.69
CA GLY A 55 10.53 -8.67 -5.70
C GLY A 55 10.27 -9.73 -6.79
N LEU A 56 10.77 -9.49 -8.00
CA LEU A 56 10.68 -10.48 -9.08
C LEU A 56 11.41 -11.78 -8.74
N ARG A 57 12.60 -11.69 -8.15
CA ARG A 57 13.32 -12.88 -7.68
C ARG A 57 12.50 -13.63 -6.64
N ALA A 58 11.99 -12.93 -5.62
CA ALA A 58 11.18 -13.53 -4.57
C ALA A 58 9.92 -14.22 -5.12
N ALA A 59 9.25 -13.61 -6.11
CA ALA A 59 8.08 -14.20 -6.76
C ALA A 59 8.42 -15.47 -7.55
N MET A 60 9.58 -15.49 -8.23
CA MET A 60 10.00 -16.63 -9.05
C MET A 60 10.64 -17.77 -8.26
N THR A 61 11.25 -17.47 -7.09
CA THR A 61 11.94 -18.46 -6.25
C THR A 61 11.18 -18.81 -4.98
N GLY A 62 10.09 -18.11 -4.69
CA GLY A 62 9.24 -18.29 -3.52
C GLY A 62 8.37 -19.54 -3.65
N ARG A 63 8.98 -20.71 -3.52
CA ARG A 63 8.33 -22.00 -3.18
C ARG A 63 6.98 -22.27 -3.87
N ASN A 64 7.03 -22.63 -5.15
CA ASN A 64 6.02 -23.50 -5.77
C ASN A 64 6.60 -24.86 -6.18
N GLU A 65 7.71 -25.26 -5.57
CA GLU A 65 8.06 -26.68 -5.55
C GLU A 65 7.11 -27.37 -4.58
N VAL A 66 5.92 -27.69 -5.05
CA VAL A 66 5.08 -28.72 -4.43
C VAL A 66 5.94 -29.96 -4.40
N LYS A 67 6.48 -30.32 -3.24
CA LYS A 67 7.22 -31.58 -3.12
C LYS A 67 6.25 -32.69 -3.48
N ALA A 68 6.66 -33.62 -4.36
CA ALA A 68 5.86 -34.80 -4.64
C ALA A 68 5.62 -35.54 -3.31
N GLY A 69 4.39 -35.50 -2.79
CA GLY A 69 4.02 -36.02 -1.47
C GLY A 69 3.51 -34.99 -0.45
N GLU A 70 3.52 -33.68 -0.76
CA GLU A 70 2.87 -32.67 0.08
C GLU A 70 1.34 -32.79 -0.02
N THR A 71 0.71 -32.95 1.14
CA THR A 71 -0.74 -33.06 1.27
C THR A 71 -1.41 -31.72 0.98
N LYS A 72 -2.51 -31.73 0.22
CA LYS A 72 -3.35 -30.54 -0.05
C LYS A 72 -4.18 -30.11 1.17
N PHE A 73 -4.30 -30.99 2.15
CA PHE A 73 -5.01 -30.74 3.39
C PHE A 73 -3.94 -30.28 4.40
N GLY A 74 -4.12 -29.08 4.98
CA GLY A 74 -3.16 -28.53 5.95
C GLY A 74 -2.87 -29.48 7.11
N VAL A 75 -1.84 -29.19 7.90
CA VAL A 75 -1.44 -30.05 9.03
C VAL A 75 -2.61 -30.24 9.99
N PHE A 76 -3.11 -31.47 10.10
CA PHE A 76 -4.05 -31.86 11.15
C PHE A 76 -3.29 -32.01 12.46
N ARG A 77 -3.68 -31.26 13.48
CA ARG A 77 -3.26 -31.51 14.87
C ARG A 77 -4.34 -32.36 15.53
N MET A 78 -4.06 -33.65 15.72
CA MET A 78 -4.83 -34.57 16.56
C MET A 78 -4.22 -34.62 17.95
#